data_AF-A0A1Q3PXB4-F1
#
_entry.id   AF-A0A1Q3PXB4-F1
#
_cell.length_a   1.000
_cell.length_b   1.000
_cell.length_c   1.000
_cell.angle_alpha   90.00
_cell.angle_beta   90.00
_cell.angle_gamma   90.00
#
_symmetry.space_group_name_H-M   'P 1'
#
loop_
_entity.id
_entity.type
_entity.pdbx_description
1 polymer ?
#
loop_
_entity_poly.entity_id
_entity_poly.type
_entity_poly.pdbx_seq_one_letter_code
_entity_poly.pdbx_strand_id
1 'polypeptide(L)'
;MLNFLKKMWWKWLCAALLVYILLAGMLIPMGSGISSVQPYVFKADTVFTFSVKGVNTNFSAQSNTQVWFKAEQKYFCASKIEVVDAEHLNVQFGISKALSEPLKDNNYDIIVNNDKDGTIALREGVTLLPGSVAVVDSTLPTTNSCVVEVDNNKSAAFAFPFREILYESIRNTFYHVPMWFTMLFLILLSTYFSVRYLQTNNLQNDLLAAAFGSVALVFGILGIVTGMIWATYTWGEPWPNDPKLNGAAIGIMIYLAYIILRGSVDDEIKRARIASVYSIFAAVIFILFIFVVPRLPGTDSLHPGNGGNPAFSKYDLDSHLRMVFYPAVIAWILLGLWVSGILVRINLLKEKHKK
;
A
#
# COMPACT_ATOMS: atom_id res chain seq x y z
N MET A 1 28.58 -13.39 10.07
CA MET A 1 28.09 -12.11 9.50
C MET A 1 29.20 -11.32 8.78
N LEU A 2 30.30 -10.96 9.43
CA LEU A 2 31.39 -10.18 8.80
C LEU A 2 31.93 -10.78 7.49
N ASN A 3 32.12 -12.10 7.42
CA ASN A 3 32.55 -12.78 6.19
C ASN A 3 31.52 -12.70 5.06
N PHE A 4 30.22 -12.72 5.38
CA PHE A 4 29.16 -12.55 4.38
C PHE A 4 29.18 -11.13 3.79
N LEU A 5 29.31 -10.11 4.64
CA LEU A 5 29.37 -8.70 4.21
C LEU A 5 30.52 -8.43 3.23
N LYS A 6 31.61 -9.22 3.28
CA LYS A 6 32.76 -9.12 2.37
C LYS A 6 32.51 -9.65 0.95
N LYS A 7 31.57 -10.59 0.77
CA LYS A 7 31.30 -11.19 -0.54
C LYS A 7 30.68 -10.16 -1.51
N MET A 8 30.96 -10.31 -2.81
CA MET A 8 30.49 -9.37 -3.85
C MET A 8 29.22 -9.82 -4.57
N TRP A 9 28.92 -11.11 -4.67
CA TRP A 9 27.80 -11.63 -5.48
C TRP A 9 26.44 -11.03 -5.10
N TRP A 10 26.16 -10.89 -3.80
CA TRP A 10 24.87 -10.38 -3.33
C TRP A 10 24.75 -8.86 -3.51
N LYS A 11 25.87 -8.14 -3.67
CA LYS A 11 25.88 -6.70 -4.02
C LYS A 11 25.52 -6.49 -5.47
N TRP A 12 26.04 -7.35 -6.36
CA TRP A 12 25.62 -7.39 -7.76
C TRP A 12 24.14 -7.74 -7.88
N LEU A 13 23.66 -8.72 -7.10
CA LEU A 13 22.23 -9.03 -7.02
C LEU A 13 21.42 -7.82 -6.54
N CYS A 14 21.86 -7.12 -5.48
CA CYS A 14 21.22 -5.90 -4.99
C CYS A 14 21.11 -4.84 -6.09
N ALA A 15 22.21 -4.54 -6.79
CA ALA A 15 22.23 -3.57 -7.88
C ALA A 15 21.30 -3.98 -9.04
N ALA A 16 21.35 -5.25 -9.46
CA ALA A 16 20.50 -5.76 -10.52
C ALA A 16 19.01 -5.66 -10.16
N LEU A 17 18.64 -6.03 -8.93
CA LEU A 17 17.26 -5.91 -8.46
C LEU A 17 16.82 -4.44 -8.37
N LEU A 18 17.66 -3.53 -7.84
CA LEU A 18 17.33 -2.10 -7.79
C LEU A 18 17.07 -1.51 -9.17
N VAL A 19 17.89 -1.87 -10.18
CA VAL A 19 17.65 -1.46 -11.57
C VAL A 19 16.35 -2.07 -12.10
N TYR A 20 16.10 -3.36 -11.85
CA TYR A 20 14.85 -4.01 -12.24
C TYR A 20 13.63 -3.30 -11.64
N ILE A 21 13.65 -2.96 -10.35
CA ILE A 21 12.53 -2.29 -9.67
C ILE A 21 12.32 -0.89 -10.22
N LEU A 22 13.39 -0.15 -10.51
CA LEU A 22 13.29 1.18 -11.09
C LEU A 22 12.65 1.13 -12.49
N LEU A 23 13.13 0.22 -13.33
CA LEU A 23 12.61 0.06 -14.70
C LEU A 23 11.19 -0.49 -14.69
N ALA A 24 10.95 -1.62 -14.03
CA ALA A 24 9.62 -2.23 -13.95
C ALA A 24 8.62 -1.29 -13.27
N GLY A 25 9.02 -0.68 -12.15
CA GLY A 25 8.19 0.23 -11.38
C GLY A 25 7.81 1.51 -12.13
N MET A 26 8.57 1.94 -13.14
CA MET A 26 8.26 3.13 -13.94
C MET A 26 7.68 2.83 -15.32
N LEU A 27 8.06 1.70 -15.94
CA LEU A 27 7.71 1.38 -17.33
C LEU A 27 6.49 0.48 -17.48
N ILE A 28 6.13 -0.32 -16.46
CA ILE A 28 4.91 -1.12 -16.51
C ILE A 28 3.70 -0.17 -16.46
N PRO A 29 2.76 -0.21 -17.41
CA PRO A 29 1.63 0.71 -17.44
C PRO A 29 0.62 0.40 -16.32
N MET A 30 -0.26 1.35 -16.04
CA MET A 30 -1.46 1.11 -15.22
C MET A 30 -2.54 0.42 -16.05
N GLY A 31 -3.26 -0.51 -15.43
CA GLY A 31 -4.38 -1.21 -16.04
C GLY A 31 -5.60 -0.32 -16.20
N SER A 32 -6.60 -0.86 -16.88
CA SER A 32 -7.88 -0.19 -17.09
C SER A 32 -8.63 0.03 -15.77
N GLY A 33 -9.36 1.13 -15.67
CA GLY A 33 -10.15 1.48 -14.50
C GLY A 33 -11.23 2.49 -14.79
N ILE A 34 -12.06 2.81 -13.79
CA ILE A 34 -13.08 3.86 -13.87
C ILE A 34 -12.61 5.00 -12.96
N SER A 35 -12.53 6.23 -13.48
CA SER A 35 -12.12 7.41 -12.68
C SER A 35 -13.29 8.20 -12.12
N SER A 36 -14.43 8.22 -12.80
CA SER A 36 -15.58 9.00 -12.37
C SER A 36 -16.87 8.57 -13.06
N VAL A 37 -17.99 8.80 -12.36
CA VAL A 37 -19.35 8.69 -12.92
C VAL A 37 -20.08 10.01 -12.70
N GLN A 38 -20.83 10.46 -13.71
CA GLN A 38 -21.65 11.66 -13.64
C GLN A 38 -23.09 11.38 -14.08
N PRO A 39 -24.11 11.81 -13.33
CA PRO A 39 -24.02 12.49 -12.04
C PRO A 39 -23.57 11.51 -10.93
N TYR A 40 -22.72 11.98 -10.00
CA TYR A 40 -22.34 11.20 -8.81
C TYR A 40 -23.52 11.03 -7.84
N VAL A 41 -24.29 12.11 -7.62
CA VAL A 41 -25.50 12.09 -6.80
C VAL A 41 -26.73 12.14 -7.69
N PHE A 42 -27.68 11.23 -7.47
CA PHE A 42 -28.93 11.19 -8.22
C PHE A 42 -30.14 11.07 -7.29
N LYS A 43 -31.31 11.54 -7.74
CA LYS A 43 -32.60 11.28 -7.07
C LYS A 43 -33.18 9.98 -7.62
N ALA A 44 -34.17 9.38 -7.00
CA ALA A 44 -34.98 8.36 -7.65
C ALA A 44 -35.95 9.01 -8.67
N ASP A 45 -35.92 8.56 -9.91
CA ASP A 45 -36.70 8.98 -11.10
C ASP A 45 -36.70 7.78 -12.07
N THR A 46 -37.51 7.84 -13.11
CA THR A 46 -37.84 6.73 -14.01
C THR A 46 -36.69 6.14 -14.79
N VAL A 47 -35.84 7.00 -15.37
CA VAL A 47 -34.66 6.58 -16.12
C VAL A 47 -33.54 7.57 -15.85
N PHE A 48 -32.34 7.06 -15.58
CA PHE A 48 -31.14 7.86 -15.42
C PHE A 48 -30.09 7.48 -16.44
N THR A 49 -29.43 8.50 -16.98
CA THR A 49 -28.23 8.32 -17.80
C THR A 49 -27.03 8.74 -16.98
N PHE A 50 -26.06 7.84 -16.86
CA PHE A 50 -24.77 8.08 -16.24
C PHE A 50 -23.68 8.10 -17.31
N SER A 51 -22.88 9.16 -17.32
CA SER A 51 -21.63 9.23 -18.06
C SER A 51 -20.53 8.60 -17.22
N VAL A 52 -20.02 7.45 -17.65
CA VAL A 52 -18.92 6.71 -17.03
C VAL A 52 -17.65 7.05 -17.76
N LYS A 53 -16.64 7.54 -17.02
CA LYS A 53 -15.31 7.83 -17.55
C LYS A 53 -14.32 6.78 -17.08
N GLY A 54 -13.75 6.06 -18.04
CA GLY A 54 -12.66 5.13 -17.89
C GLY A 54 -11.29 5.79 -17.97
N VAL A 55 -10.27 5.05 -17.54
CA VAL A 55 -8.85 5.36 -17.69
C VAL A 55 -8.17 4.12 -18.23
N ASN A 56 -7.39 4.27 -19.31
CA ASN A 56 -6.75 3.15 -20.03
C ASN A 56 -7.73 2.07 -20.49
N THR A 57 -9.02 2.40 -20.63
CA THR A 57 -10.07 1.49 -21.09
C THR A 57 -10.09 1.39 -22.61
N ASN A 58 -10.76 0.37 -23.12
CA ASN A 58 -10.85 0.05 -24.54
C ASN A 58 -12.31 -0.18 -24.95
N PHE A 59 -13.21 0.72 -24.52
CA PHE A 59 -14.62 0.60 -24.81
C PHE A 59 -14.88 0.67 -26.32
N SER A 60 -15.72 -0.23 -26.82
CA SER A 60 -16.06 -0.30 -28.23
C SER A 60 -17.45 -0.87 -28.42
N ALA A 61 -18.21 -0.31 -29.38
CA ALA A 61 -19.52 -0.85 -29.77
C ALA A 61 -19.46 -2.30 -30.29
N GLN A 62 -18.26 -2.79 -30.65
CA GLN A 62 -18.04 -4.18 -31.08
C GLN A 62 -17.69 -5.13 -29.93
N SER A 63 -17.39 -4.59 -28.74
CA SER A 63 -17.04 -5.40 -27.57
C SER A 63 -18.29 -5.78 -26.78
N ASN A 64 -18.28 -6.96 -26.15
CA ASN A 64 -19.35 -7.36 -25.24
C ASN A 64 -19.21 -6.58 -23.92
N THR A 65 -19.69 -5.33 -23.91
CA THR A 65 -19.66 -4.48 -22.72
C THR A 65 -20.92 -4.65 -21.89
N GLN A 66 -20.73 -5.06 -20.65
CA GLN A 66 -21.78 -5.13 -19.63
C GLN A 66 -21.50 -4.09 -18.56
N VAL A 67 -22.55 -3.43 -18.07
CA VAL A 67 -22.46 -2.48 -16.96
C VAL A 67 -23.56 -2.78 -15.95
N TRP A 68 -23.21 -2.81 -14.67
CA TRP A 68 -24.16 -3.01 -13.59
C TRP A 68 -23.78 -2.24 -12.33
N PHE A 69 -24.79 -1.93 -11.52
CA PHE A 69 -24.59 -1.49 -10.15
C PHE A 69 -24.58 -2.68 -9.20
N LYS A 70 -23.80 -2.58 -8.13
CA LYS A 70 -23.83 -3.52 -7.01
C LYS A 70 -24.29 -2.79 -5.75
N ALA A 71 -25.34 -3.32 -5.12
CA ALA A 71 -25.80 -2.91 -3.80
C ALA A 71 -25.80 -4.14 -2.89
N GLU A 72 -24.94 -4.17 -1.88
CA GLU A 72 -24.77 -5.33 -0.98
C GLU A 72 -24.49 -6.64 -1.77
N GLN A 73 -25.50 -7.51 -1.92
CA GLN A 73 -25.45 -8.80 -2.63
C GLN A 73 -26.35 -8.84 -3.88
N LYS A 74 -26.89 -7.69 -4.30
CA LYS A 74 -27.76 -7.56 -5.47
C LYS A 74 -27.08 -6.79 -6.59
N TYR A 75 -27.34 -7.20 -7.82
CA TYR A 75 -26.84 -6.56 -9.04
C TYR A 75 -27.99 -5.99 -9.86
N PHE A 76 -27.78 -4.81 -10.44
CA PHE A 76 -28.75 -4.11 -11.29
C PHE A 76 -28.08 -3.79 -12.62
N CYS A 77 -28.52 -4.42 -13.71
CA CYS A 77 -27.87 -4.27 -15.02
C CYS A 77 -28.39 -3.04 -15.77
N ALA A 78 -27.53 -2.40 -16.55
CA ALA A 78 -27.94 -1.30 -17.41
C ALA A 78 -29.04 -1.73 -18.40
N SER A 79 -30.06 -0.89 -18.59
CA SER A 79 -31.10 -1.10 -19.59
C SER A 79 -30.62 -0.73 -21.00
N LYS A 80 -29.69 0.22 -21.09
CA LYS A 80 -29.03 0.63 -22.34
C LYS A 80 -27.59 1.04 -22.06
N ILE A 81 -26.67 0.64 -22.94
CA ILE A 81 -25.27 1.04 -22.90
C ILE A 81 -24.94 1.64 -24.27
N GLU A 82 -24.40 2.85 -24.27
CA GLU A 82 -23.95 3.56 -25.46
C GLU A 82 -22.46 3.89 -25.30
N VAL A 83 -21.65 3.38 -26.23
CA VAL A 83 -20.22 3.65 -26.26
C VAL A 83 -20.00 4.98 -26.98
N VAL A 84 -19.48 5.98 -26.26
CA VAL A 84 -19.19 7.30 -26.82
C VAL A 84 -17.81 7.28 -27.50
N ASP A 85 -16.81 6.78 -26.79
CA ASP A 85 -15.45 6.55 -27.28
C ASP A 85 -14.76 5.45 -26.44
N ALA A 86 -13.44 5.28 -26.58
CA ALA A 86 -12.66 4.26 -25.87
C ALA A 86 -12.63 4.44 -24.34
N GLU A 87 -12.90 5.65 -23.85
CA GLU A 87 -12.85 6.04 -22.44
C GLU A 87 -14.20 6.46 -21.87
N HIS A 88 -15.24 6.64 -22.69
CA HIS A 88 -16.53 7.14 -22.23
C HIS A 88 -17.69 6.22 -22.62
N LEU A 89 -18.53 5.92 -21.63
CA LEU A 89 -19.82 5.23 -21.80
C LEU A 89 -20.95 6.12 -21.30
N ASN A 90 -22.06 6.13 -22.03
CA ASN A 90 -23.35 6.59 -21.52
C ASN A 90 -24.18 5.36 -21.17
N VAL A 91 -24.55 5.23 -19.91
CA VAL A 91 -25.21 4.06 -19.38
C VAL A 91 -26.55 4.45 -18.79
N GLN A 92 -27.62 3.80 -19.23
CA GLN A 92 -28.96 4.04 -18.72
C GLN A 92 -29.38 2.94 -17.76
N PHE A 93 -29.97 3.36 -16.64
CA PHE A 93 -30.62 2.47 -15.67
C PHE A 93 -32.05 2.96 -15.44
N GLY A 94 -32.99 2.02 -15.52
CA GLY A 94 -34.36 2.23 -15.05
C GLY A 94 -34.52 1.96 -13.55
N ILE A 95 -35.69 2.27 -12.98
CA ILE A 95 -36.00 1.97 -11.58
C ILE A 95 -36.09 0.45 -11.35
N SER A 96 -35.54 -0.03 -10.24
CA SER A 96 -35.89 -1.33 -9.64
C SER A 96 -36.68 -1.10 -8.34
N LYS A 97 -37.62 -1.99 -8.00
CA LYS A 97 -38.33 -1.93 -6.70
C LYS A 97 -37.37 -1.96 -5.49
N ALA A 98 -36.17 -2.51 -5.68
CA ALA A 98 -35.13 -2.56 -4.65
C ALA A 98 -34.32 -1.26 -4.51
N LEU A 99 -34.33 -0.37 -5.52
CA LEU A 99 -33.77 0.99 -5.43
C LEU A 99 -34.77 1.99 -4.83
N SER A 100 -36.06 1.63 -4.77
CA SER A 100 -37.12 2.44 -4.15
C SER A 100 -37.40 2.11 -2.68
N GLU A 101 -36.85 1.01 -2.15
CA GLU A 101 -36.88 0.70 -0.72
C GLU A 101 -35.65 1.33 -0.04
N PRO A 102 -35.75 1.80 1.22
CA PRO A 102 -34.61 2.34 1.94
C PRO A 102 -33.58 1.23 2.15
N LEU A 103 -32.56 1.20 1.29
CA LEU A 103 -31.37 0.39 1.51
C LEU A 103 -30.62 0.94 2.73
N LYS A 104 -29.91 0.07 3.44
CA LYS A 104 -29.14 0.46 4.63
C LYS A 104 -28.00 1.43 4.26
N ASP A 105 -27.53 1.34 3.03
CA ASP A 105 -26.54 2.22 2.40
C ASP A 105 -27.11 2.78 1.10
N ASN A 106 -26.85 4.07 0.84
CA ASN A 106 -27.29 4.78 -0.37
C ASN A 106 -26.18 4.88 -1.42
N ASN A 107 -25.01 4.30 -1.16
CA ASN A 107 -23.90 4.25 -2.10
C ASN A 107 -23.91 2.94 -2.89
N TYR A 108 -23.58 3.03 -4.17
CA TYR A 108 -23.55 1.89 -5.08
C TYR A 108 -22.23 1.86 -5.83
N ASP A 109 -21.65 0.67 -5.94
CA ASP A 109 -20.51 0.45 -6.82
C ASP A 109 -21.00 0.40 -8.26
N ILE A 110 -20.28 1.06 -9.18
CA ILE A 110 -20.46 0.83 -10.61
C ILE A 110 -19.41 -0.14 -11.10
N ILE A 111 -19.82 -1.11 -11.93
CA ILE A 111 -18.94 -2.15 -12.43
C ILE A 111 -19.16 -2.24 -13.94
N VAL A 112 -18.06 -2.24 -14.69
CA VAL A 112 -18.03 -2.45 -16.14
C VAL A 112 -17.21 -3.70 -16.41
N ASN A 113 -17.70 -4.56 -17.30
CA ASN A 113 -16.94 -5.68 -17.82
C ASN A 113 -16.96 -5.68 -19.33
N ASN A 114 -15.81 -5.96 -19.94
CA ASN A 114 -15.70 -6.26 -21.36
C ASN A 114 -14.55 -7.24 -21.63
N ASP A 115 -14.51 -7.78 -22.84
CA ASP A 115 -13.56 -8.82 -23.24
C ASP A 115 -12.08 -8.39 -23.14
N LYS A 116 -11.77 -7.09 -23.29
CA LYS A 116 -10.40 -6.55 -23.34
C LYS A 116 -9.89 -6.08 -21.99
N ASP A 117 -10.70 -5.28 -21.31
CA ASP A 117 -10.36 -4.65 -20.03
C ASP A 117 -10.60 -5.59 -18.85
N GLY A 118 -11.40 -6.63 -19.02
CA GLY A 118 -11.89 -7.46 -17.92
C GLY A 118 -12.90 -6.68 -17.07
N THR A 119 -12.99 -7.01 -15.78
CA THR A 119 -13.89 -6.29 -14.85
C THR A 119 -13.16 -5.14 -14.19
N ILE A 120 -13.72 -3.96 -14.33
CA ILE A 120 -13.27 -2.73 -13.68
C ILE A 120 -14.42 -2.17 -12.85
N ALA A 121 -14.10 -1.56 -11.71
CA ALA A 121 -15.10 -1.05 -10.78
C ALA A 121 -14.67 0.30 -10.19
N LEU A 122 -15.67 1.13 -9.88
CA LEU A 122 -15.55 2.30 -9.04
C LEU A 122 -16.43 2.07 -7.81
N ARG A 123 -15.82 2.03 -6.63
CA ARG A 123 -16.52 1.81 -5.36
C ARG A 123 -17.25 3.07 -4.96
N GLU A 124 -18.45 2.91 -4.43
CA GLU A 124 -19.32 4.02 -4.04
C GLU A 124 -19.46 5.05 -5.19
N GLY A 125 -19.43 4.58 -6.44
CA GLY A 125 -19.35 5.44 -7.63
C GLY A 125 -20.57 6.30 -7.87
N VAL A 126 -21.72 5.96 -7.27
CA VAL A 126 -22.93 6.79 -7.27
C VAL A 126 -23.65 6.73 -5.92
N THR A 127 -24.29 7.84 -5.55
CA THR A 127 -25.07 7.98 -4.32
C THR A 127 -26.52 8.36 -4.64
N LEU A 128 -27.47 7.60 -4.10
CA LEU A 128 -28.89 7.93 -4.15
C LEU A 128 -29.24 8.95 -3.05
N LEU A 129 -29.96 10.01 -3.40
CA LEU A 129 -30.40 11.00 -2.42
C LEU A 129 -31.38 10.39 -1.41
N PRO A 130 -31.11 10.50 -0.09
CA PRO A 130 -31.99 9.99 0.94
C PRO A 130 -33.41 10.56 0.83
N GLY A 131 -34.43 9.71 0.98
CA GLY A 131 -35.83 10.14 0.91
C GLY A 131 -36.32 10.46 -0.50
N SER A 132 -35.54 10.15 -1.54
CA SER A 132 -36.05 10.22 -2.91
C SER A 132 -37.06 9.10 -3.15
N VAL A 133 -38.27 9.49 -3.56
CA VAL A 133 -39.34 8.56 -3.94
C VAL A 133 -39.46 8.65 -5.45
N ALA A 134 -39.20 7.54 -6.14
CA ALA A 134 -39.41 7.48 -7.57
C ALA A 134 -40.90 7.67 -7.89
N VAL A 135 -41.20 8.60 -8.80
CA VAL A 135 -42.49 8.59 -9.51
C VAL A 135 -42.38 7.52 -10.57
N VAL A 136 -42.94 6.34 -10.33
CA VAL A 136 -42.84 5.20 -11.27
C VAL A 136 -43.75 5.45 -12.47
N ASP A 137 -43.16 5.78 -13.62
CA ASP A 137 -43.81 5.69 -14.92
C ASP A 137 -43.69 4.25 -15.44
N SER A 138 -44.82 3.54 -15.44
CA SER A 138 -44.94 2.16 -15.91
C SER A 138 -44.65 1.97 -17.40
N THR A 139 -44.53 3.05 -18.18
CA THR A 139 -44.23 2.99 -19.62
C THR A 139 -42.73 2.97 -19.92
N LEU A 140 -41.89 3.25 -18.91
CA LEU A 140 -40.43 3.29 -19.04
C LEU A 140 -39.77 1.99 -18.56
N PRO A 141 -38.58 1.63 -19.08
CA PRO A 141 -37.92 0.39 -18.75
C PRO A 141 -37.58 0.32 -17.26
N THR A 142 -37.85 -0.81 -16.62
CA THR A 142 -37.40 -1.10 -15.25
C THR A 142 -36.08 -1.86 -15.27
N THR A 143 -35.17 -1.52 -14.36
CA THR A 143 -33.97 -2.33 -14.15
C THR A 143 -34.33 -3.47 -13.22
N ASN A 144 -34.30 -4.70 -13.71
CA ASN A 144 -34.48 -5.86 -12.84
C ASN A 144 -33.14 -6.24 -12.20
N SER A 145 -33.22 -6.88 -11.02
CA SER A 145 -32.06 -7.58 -10.50
C SER A 145 -31.62 -8.63 -11.53
N CYS A 146 -30.34 -8.63 -11.89
CA CYS A 146 -29.80 -9.53 -12.90
C CYS A 146 -28.80 -10.51 -12.30
N VAL A 147 -28.66 -11.66 -12.96
CA VAL A 147 -27.51 -12.54 -12.76
C VAL A 147 -26.43 -12.05 -13.73
N VAL A 148 -25.29 -11.65 -13.19
CA VAL A 148 -24.15 -11.22 -13.99
C VAL A 148 -23.25 -12.43 -14.22
N GLU A 149 -23.15 -12.86 -15.47
CA GLU A 149 -22.19 -13.86 -15.91
C GLU A 149 -21.02 -13.16 -16.60
N VAL A 150 -19.83 -13.27 -16.01
CA VAL A 150 -18.60 -12.66 -16.51
C VAL A 150 -17.71 -13.74 -17.10
N ASP A 151 -17.62 -13.77 -18.44
CA ASP A 151 -16.79 -14.74 -19.17
C ASP A 151 -15.29 -14.48 -18.97
N ASN A 152 -14.88 -13.21 -18.98
CA ASN A 152 -13.50 -12.80 -18.72
C ASN A 152 -13.42 -11.72 -17.63
N ASN A 153 -12.80 -12.07 -16.50
CA ASN A 153 -12.65 -11.17 -15.36
C ASN A 153 -11.24 -10.53 -15.26
N LYS A 154 -10.35 -10.76 -16.24
CA LYS A 154 -8.98 -10.25 -16.21
C LYS A 154 -8.65 -9.46 -17.46
N SER A 155 -7.96 -8.34 -17.28
CA SER A 155 -7.35 -7.62 -18.38
C SER A 155 -6.32 -8.52 -19.08
N ALA A 156 -6.29 -8.46 -20.41
CA ALA A 156 -5.31 -9.18 -21.21
C ALA A 156 -3.90 -8.55 -21.12
N ALA A 157 -3.79 -7.29 -20.66
CA ALA A 157 -2.54 -6.55 -20.63
C ALA A 157 -1.73 -6.81 -19.34
N PHE A 158 -0.41 -6.84 -19.48
CA PHE A 158 0.49 -6.82 -18.33
C PHE A 158 0.60 -5.40 -17.78
N ALA A 159 -0.20 -5.11 -16.75
CA ALA A 159 -0.31 -3.79 -16.16
C ALA A 159 -0.49 -3.87 -14.64
N PHE A 160 -0.15 -2.80 -13.93
CA PHE A 160 -0.45 -2.68 -12.51
C PHE A 160 -1.94 -2.42 -12.29
N PRO A 161 -2.54 -2.93 -11.21
CA PRO A 161 -3.97 -2.77 -10.97
C PRO A 161 -4.31 -1.30 -10.74
N PHE A 162 -5.35 -0.82 -11.43
CA PHE A 162 -5.90 0.50 -11.17
C PHE A 162 -6.59 0.52 -9.80
N ARG A 163 -6.27 1.53 -8.99
CA ARG A 163 -6.91 1.78 -7.69
C ARG A 163 -7.29 3.25 -7.61
N GLU A 164 -8.57 3.47 -7.38
CA GLU A 164 -9.30 4.74 -7.47
C GLU A 164 -8.72 5.86 -6.60
N ILE A 165 -8.12 5.52 -5.47
CA ILE A 165 -7.51 6.49 -4.54
C ILE A 165 -6.01 6.66 -4.81
N LEU A 166 -5.37 5.68 -5.46
CA LEU A 166 -3.91 5.65 -5.63
C LEU A 166 -3.46 6.14 -7.01
N TYR A 167 -4.17 5.79 -8.08
CA TYR A 167 -3.71 6.01 -9.46
C TYR A 167 -2.23 5.56 -9.63
N GLU A 168 -1.40 6.40 -10.23
CA GLU A 168 0.04 6.17 -10.41
C GLU A 168 0.84 6.14 -9.10
N SER A 169 0.32 6.69 -8.00
CA SER A 169 1.02 6.70 -6.71
C SER A 169 1.18 5.30 -6.11
N ILE A 170 0.44 4.29 -6.62
CA ILE A 170 0.61 2.88 -6.23
C ILE A 170 2.06 2.39 -6.43
N ARG A 171 2.80 2.97 -7.38
CA ARG A 171 4.21 2.66 -7.64
C ARG A 171 5.11 2.97 -6.44
N ASN A 172 4.71 3.92 -5.58
CA ASN A 172 5.45 4.22 -4.35
C ASN A 172 5.50 3.02 -3.39
N THR A 173 4.60 2.05 -3.54
CA THR A 173 4.61 0.78 -2.81
C THR A 173 5.94 0.02 -2.99
N PHE A 174 6.65 0.16 -4.12
CA PHE A 174 7.93 -0.51 -4.35
C PHE A 174 9.13 0.17 -3.68
N TYR A 175 8.93 1.34 -3.11
CA TYR A 175 10.00 2.13 -2.51
C TYR A 175 9.72 2.34 -1.02
N HIS A 176 8.60 3.00 -0.69
CA HIS A 176 8.22 3.31 0.68
C HIS A 176 8.06 2.07 1.56
N VAL A 177 7.26 1.09 1.13
CA VAL A 177 6.96 -0.09 1.95
C VAL A 177 8.21 -0.96 2.19
N PRO A 178 9.03 -1.28 1.18
CA PRO A 178 10.32 -1.95 1.38
C PRO A 178 11.31 -1.23 2.31
N MET A 179 11.29 0.11 2.39
CA MET A 179 12.12 0.85 3.37
C MET A 179 11.74 0.48 4.81
N TRP A 180 10.45 0.35 5.11
CA TRP A 180 9.99 -0.11 6.43
C TRP A 180 10.36 -1.57 6.72
N PHE A 181 10.23 -2.46 5.73
CA PHE A 181 10.71 -3.84 5.87
C PHE A 181 12.22 -3.90 6.13
N THR A 182 12.99 -3.03 5.46
CA THR A 182 14.43 -2.91 5.68
C THR A 182 14.74 -2.42 7.09
N MET A 183 14.08 -1.34 7.54
CA MET A 183 14.21 -0.85 8.92
C MET A 183 13.92 -1.96 9.94
N LEU A 184 12.78 -2.65 9.82
CA LEU A 184 12.39 -3.74 10.72
C LEU A 184 13.42 -4.87 10.72
N PHE A 185 13.89 -5.29 9.55
CA PHE A 185 14.91 -6.32 9.44
C PHE A 185 16.24 -5.92 10.11
N LEU A 186 16.68 -4.68 9.91
CA LEU A 186 17.89 -4.16 10.54
C LEU A 186 17.72 -3.97 12.05
N ILE A 187 16.53 -3.60 12.53
CA ILE A 187 16.20 -3.59 13.97
C ILE A 187 16.32 -4.99 14.55
N LEU A 188 15.79 -6.02 13.88
CA LEU A 188 15.91 -7.40 14.34
C LEU A 188 17.36 -7.85 14.42
N LEU A 189 18.19 -7.49 13.44
CA LEU A 189 19.63 -7.75 13.49
C LEU A 189 20.33 -6.97 14.62
N SER A 190 19.99 -5.70 14.82
CA SER A 190 20.49 -4.88 15.93
C SER A 190 20.21 -5.54 17.28
N THR A 191 18.97 -5.96 17.48
CA THR A 191 18.51 -6.65 18.69
C THR A 191 19.20 -8.01 18.85
N TYR A 192 19.31 -8.79 17.78
CA TYR A 192 20.03 -10.07 17.81
C TYR A 192 21.48 -9.89 18.26
N PHE A 193 22.21 -8.95 17.68
CA PHE A 193 23.60 -8.70 18.06
C PHE A 193 23.73 -8.07 19.46
N SER A 194 22.74 -7.28 19.90
CA SER A 194 22.66 -6.79 21.28
C SER A 194 22.53 -7.93 22.29
N VAL A 195 21.65 -8.91 22.02
CA VAL A 195 21.52 -10.12 22.85
C VAL A 195 22.83 -10.92 22.85
N ARG A 196 23.45 -11.10 21.67
CA ARG A 196 24.75 -11.78 21.56
C ARG A 196 25.86 -11.07 22.32
N TYR A 197 25.89 -9.74 22.33
CA TYR A 197 26.82 -8.96 23.15
C TYR A 197 26.60 -9.27 24.64
N LEU A 198 25.37 -9.20 25.13
CA LEU A 198 25.06 -9.46 26.55
C LEU A 198 25.44 -10.89 26.99
N GLN A 199 25.36 -11.86 26.08
CA GLN A 199 25.77 -13.25 26.34
C GLN A 199 27.28 -13.47 26.33
N THR A 200 28.02 -12.71 25.51
CA THR A 200 29.43 -13.01 25.20
C THR A 200 30.42 -11.95 25.66
N ASN A 201 29.95 -10.76 26.03
CA ASN A 201 30.73 -9.55 26.25
C ASN A 201 31.69 -9.20 25.08
N ASN A 202 31.44 -9.73 23.87
CA ASN A 202 32.29 -9.48 22.71
C ASN A 202 31.88 -8.17 22.02
N LEU A 203 32.74 -7.15 22.10
CA LEU A 203 32.54 -5.82 21.51
C LEU A 203 32.26 -5.82 20.00
N GLN A 204 32.68 -6.85 19.26
CA GLN A 204 32.30 -6.97 17.85
C GLN A 204 30.78 -7.12 17.65
N ASN A 205 30.09 -7.75 18.60
CA ASN A 205 28.63 -7.85 18.57
C ASN A 205 27.99 -6.48 18.84
N ASP A 206 28.51 -5.70 19.78
CA ASP A 206 28.04 -4.32 20.01
C ASP A 206 28.23 -3.45 18.76
N LEU A 207 29.41 -3.54 18.13
CA LEU A 207 29.69 -2.80 16.91
C LEU A 207 28.68 -3.11 15.79
N LEU A 208 28.36 -4.41 15.60
CA LEU A 208 27.35 -4.84 14.64
C LEU A 208 25.97 -4.32 15.01
N ALA A 209 25.57 -4.44 16.28
CA ALA A 209 24.29 -3.94 16.76
C ALA A 209 24.13 -2.45 16.49
N ALA A 210 25.12 -1.65 16.88
CA ALA A 210 25.13 -0.21 16.66
C ALA A 210 25.04 0.17 15.19
N ALA A 211 25.76 -0.55 14.30
CA ALA A 211 25.72 -0.28 12.87
C ALA A 211 24.35 -0.62 12.26
N PHE A 212 23.73 -1.73 12.64
CA PHE A 212 22.39 -2.08 12.16
C PHE A 212 21.34 -1.10 12.69
N GLY A 213 21.36 -0.77 13.99
CA GLY A 213 20.44 0.21 14.57
C GLY A 213 20.55 1.60 13.95
N SER A 214 21.77 2.07 13.66
CA SER A 214 21.99 3.38 13.02
C SER A 214 21.47 3.41 11.58
N VAL A 215 21.69 2.35 10.81
CA VAL A 215 21.20 2.28 9.42
C VAL A 215 19.69 2.07 9.40
N ALA A 216 19.13 1.30 10.35
CA ALA A 216 17.68 1.16 10.48
C ALA A 216 16.99 2.52 10.65
N LEU A 217 17.57 3.41 11.47
CA LEU A 217 17.05 4.76 11.65
C LEU A 217 17.01 5.55 10.33
N VAL A 218 18.04 5.45 9.50
CA VAL A 218 18.07 6.11 8.18
C VAL A 218 16.90 5.64 7.31
N PHE A 219 16.65 4.32 7.28
CA PHE A 219 15.50 3.76 6.55
C PHE A 219 14.16 4.18 7.15
N GLY A 220 14.07 4.33 8.47
CA GLY A 220 12.88 4.88 9.13
C GLY A 220 12.61 6.32 8.73
N ILE A 221 13.62 7.18 8.73
CA ILE A 221 13.50 8.58 8.30
C ILE A 221 13.05 8.66 6.84
N LEU A 222 13.68 7.88 5.95
CA LEU A 222 13.27 7.78 4.55
C LEU A 222 11.83 7.25 4.40
N GLY A 223 11.45 6.27 5.22
CA GLY A 223 10.10 5.74 5.31
C GLY A 223 9.09 6.82 5.69
N ILE A 224 9.37 7.64 6.70
CA ILE A 224 8.51 8.79 7.06
C ILE A 224 8.41 9.78 5.91
N VAL A 225 9.53 10.22 5.34
CA VAL A 225 9.51 11.26 4.28
C VAL A 225 8.71 10.78 3.06
N THR A 226 8.98 9.57 2.59
CA THR A 226 8.26 8.98 1.45
C THR A 226 6.79 8.70 1.77
N GLY A 227 6.47 8.41 3.04
CA GLY A 227 5.11 8.22 3.53
C GLY A 227 4.32 9.52 3.56
N MET A 228 4.91 10.62 4.04
CA MET A 228 4.27 11.94 4.06
C MET A 228 3.94 12.44 2.64
N ILE A 229 4.86 12.23 1.69
CA ILE A 229 4.61 12.54 0.28
C ILE A 229 3.42 11.74 -0.22
N TRP A 230 3.37 10.43 0.07
CA TRP A 230 2.28 9.57 -0.38
C TRP A 230 0.93 9.91 0.26
N ALA A 231 0.93 10.20 1.56
CA ALA A 231 -0.23 10.62 2.32
C ALA A 231 -0.86 11.89 1.74
N THR A 232 -0.03 12.85 1.33
CA THR A 232 -0.50 14.10 0.70
C THR A 232 -1.35 13.83 -0.55
N TYR A 233 -0.92 12.90 -1.41
CA TYR A 233 -1.66 12.56 -2.64
C TYR A 233 -2.84 11.62 -2.42
N THR A 234 -2.80 10.78 -1.38
CA THR A 234 -3.83 9.76 -1.12
C THR A 234 -4.95 10.28 -0.22
N TRP A 235 -4.60 11.09 0.78
CA TRP A 235 -5.49 11.54 1.86
C TRP A 235 -5.58 13.07 1.99
N GLY A 236 -4.86 13.82 1.15
CA GLY A 236 -4.94 15.29 1.11
C GLY A 236 -4.07 16.03 2.13
N GLU A 237 -3.40 15.32 3.04
CA GLU A 237 -2.50 15.91 4.04
C GLU A 237 -1.25 15.03 4.27
N PRO A 238 -0.08 15.62 4.59
CA PRO A 238 1.16 14.87 4.76
C PRO A 238 1.18 14.01 6.04
N TRP A 239 0.34 14.35 7.03
CA TRP A 239 0.30 13.66 8.31
C TRP A 239 -1.12 13.57 8.85
N PRO A 240 -1.97 12.68 8.32
CA PRO A 240 -3.26 12.43 8.93
C PRO A 240 -3.08 11.86 10.33
N ASN A 241 -4.08 12.07 11.18
CA ASN A 241 -4.10 11.53 12.53
C ASN A 241 -4.33 10.00 12.52
N ASP A 242 -3.32 9.26 12.08
CA ASP A 242 -3.30 7.82 11.95
C ASP A 242 -2.42 7.19 13.05
N PRO A 243 -2.92 6.19 13.78
CA PRO A 243 -2.19 5.59 14.90
C PRO A 243 -0.89 4.91 14.47
N LYS A 244 -0.81 4.41 13.23
CA LYS A 244 0.40 3.76 12.71
C LYS A 244 1.46 4.77 12.29
N LEU A 245 1.08 5.89 11.66
CA LEU A 245 1.96 7.04 11.40
C LEU A 245 2.58 7.54 12.71
N ASN A 246 1.73 7.85 13.70
CA ASN A 246 2.15 8.32 15.01
C ASN A 246 3.06 7.31 15.71
N GLY A 247 2.72 6.02 15.66
CA GLY A 247 3.55 4.93 16.17
C GLY A 247 4.92 4.84 15.48
N ALA A 248 4.98 5.07 14.17
CA ALA A 248 6.23 5.08 13.42
C ALA A 248 7.14 6.25 13.81
N ALA A 249 6.57 7.46 13.98
CA ALA A 249 7.31 8.63 14.46
C ALA A 249 7.89 8.41 15.86
N ILE A 250 7.08 7.90 16.79
CA ILE A 250 7.54 7.55 18.14
C ILE A 250 8.66 6.49 18.07
N GLY A 251 8.50 5.48 17.22
CA GLY A 251 9.53 4.48 16.95
C GLY A 251 10.87 5.07 16.52
N ILE A 252 10.85 6.01 15.58
CA ILE A 252 12.04 6.71 15.10
C ILE A 252 12.66 7.55 16.22
N MET A 253 11.86 8.23 17.03
CA MET A 253 12.35 8.98 18.20
C MET A 253 13.03 8.07 19.23
N ILE A 254 12.48 6.88 19.49
CA ILE A 254 13.11 5.88 20.37
C ILE A 254 14.48 5.46 19.81
N TYR A 255 14.59 5.24 18.50
CA TYR A 255 15.89 4.90 17.89
C TYR A 255 16.86 6.08 17.78
N LEU A 256 16.38 7.32 17.71
CA LEU A 256 17.20 8.52 17.90
C LEU A 256 17.77 8.57 19.32
N ALA A 257 16.94 8.33 20.33
CA ALA A 257 17.36 8.27 21.72
C ALA A 257 18.38 7.13 21.97
N TYR A 258 18.24 5.98 21.29
CA TYR A 258 19.27 4.93 21.30
C TYR A 258 20.65 5.45 20.86
N ILE A 259 20.72 6.20 19.75
CA ILE A 259 21.99 6.76 19.25
C ILE A 259 22.57 7.79 20.21
N ILE A 260 21.73 8.68 20.74
CA ILE A 260 22.14 9.72 21.70
C ILE A 260 22.70 9.07 22.97
N LEU A 261 21.97 8.09 23.54
CA LEU A 261 22.39 7.33 24.72
C LEU A 261 23.75 6.66 24.51
N ARG A 262 23.98 6.12 23.31
CA ARG A 262 25.26 5.49 22.98
C ARG A 262 26.38 6.52 22.89
N GLY A 263 26.10 7.72 22.38
CA GLY A 263 27.05 8.82 22.29
C GLY A 263 27.39 9.47 23.64
N SER A 264 26.54 9.31 24.66
CA SER A 264 26.71 9.94 25.97
C SER A 264 27.49 9.09 26.99
N VAL A 265 27.98 7.90 26.61
CA VAL A 265 28.71 7.00 27.51
C VAL A 265 30.11 6.76 26.97
N ASP A 266 31.11 7.25 27.71
CA ASP A 266 32.53 7.16 27.30
C ASP A 266 33.09 5.75 27.42
N ASP A 267 32.83 5.08 28.56
CA ASP A 267 33.31 3.72 28.80
C ASP A 267 32.67 2.74 27.82
N GLU A 268 33.51 2.08 27.02
CA GLU A 268 33.06 1.25 25.91
C GLU A 268 32.23 0.04 26.35
N ILE A 269 32.61 -0.61 27.46
CA ILE A 269 31.94 -1.80 27.97
C ILE A 269 30.57 -1.42 28.56
N LYS A 270 30.53 -0.34 29.33
CA LYS A 270 29.32 0.23 29.92
C LYS A 270 28.36 0.70 28.83
N ARG A 271 28.87 1.44 27.84
CA ARG A 271 28.11 1.89 26.65
C ARG A 271 27.46 0.71 25.96
N ALA A 272 28.25 -0.31 25.62
CA ALA A 272 27.76 -1.48 24.91
C ALA A 272 26.69 -2.25 25.69
N ARG A 273 26.83 -2.34 27.02
CA ARG A 273 25.83 -2.99 27.89
C ARG A 273 24.52 -2.21 27.96
N ILE A 274 24.59 -0.91 28.24
CA ILE A 274 23.40 -0.05 28.35
C ILE A 274 22.67 0.03 27.01
N ALA A 275 23.40 0.24 25.92
CA ALA A 275 22.84 0.32 24.58
C ALA A 275 22.20 -1.00 24.15
N SER A 276 22.82 -2.15 24.45
CA SER A 276 22.24 -3.45 24.10
C SER A 276 20.89 -3.69 24.77
N VAL A 277 20.77 -3.35 26.07
CA VAL A 277 19.50 -3.44 26.79
C VAL A 277 18.46 -2.49 26.19
N TYR A 278 18.86 -1.25 25.91
CA TYR A 278 17.97 -0.26 25.28
C TYR A 278 17.49 -0.73 23.91
N SER A 279 18.36 -1.29 23.06
CA SER A 279 17.99 -1.77 21.71
C SER A 279 16.91 -2.85 21.78
N ILE A 280 16.98 -3.75 22.76
CA ILE A 280 15.97 -4.80 22.95
C ILE A 280 14.63 -4.16 23.35
N PHE A 281 14.65 -3.26 24.32
CA PHE A 281 13.45 -2.53 24.75
C PHE A 281 12.83 -1.73 23.60
N ALA A 282 13.64 -0.96 22.88
CA ALA A 282 13.23 -0.17 21.72
C ALA A 282 12.55 -1.03 20.64
N ALA A 283 13.12 -2.19 20.33
CA ALA A 283 12.54 -3.10 19.34
C ALA A 283 11.16 -3.61 19.76
N VAL A 284 11.00 -4.00 21.03
CA VAL A 284 9.70 -4.46 21.55
C VAL A 284 8.66 -3.34 21.46
N ILE A 285 8.99 -2.14 21.94
CA ILE A 285 8.08 -1.00 21.89
C ILE A 285 7.71 -0.63 20.45
N PHE A 286 8.67 -0.65 19.53
CA PHE A 286 8.41 -0.38 18.11
C PHE A 286 7.44 -1.39 17.50
N ILE A 287 7.60 -2.69 17.78
CA ILE A 287 6.67 -3.72 17.31
C ILE A 287 5.26 -3.50 17.87
N LEU A 288 5.12 -3.11 19.13
CA LEU A 288 3.82 -2.80 19.73
C LEU A 288 3.13 -1.63 19.00
N PHE A 289 3.84 -0.54 18.75
CA PHE A 289 3.27 0.62 18.07
C PHE A 289 2.90 0.37 16.60
N ILE A 290 3.65 -0.46 15.87
CA ILE A 290 3.40 -0.69 14.44
C ILE A 290 2.38 -1.82 14.20
N PHE A 291 2.39 -2.87 15.02
CA PHE A 291 1.60 -4.08 14.78
C PHE A 291 0.43 -4.25 15.73
N VAL A 292 0.51 -3.79 16.97
CA VAL A 292 -0.53 -4.03 17.98
C VAL A 292 -1.49 -2.85 18.04
N VAL A 293 -0.99 -1.64 18.32
CA VAL A 293 -1.83 -0.44 18.50
C VAL A 293 -2.79 -0.21 17.32
N PRO A 294 -2.37 -0.26 16.03
CA PRO A 294 -3.26 0.03 14.91
C PRO A 294 -4.33 -1.04 14.65
N ARG A 295 -4.38 -2.10 15.48
CA ARG A 295 -5.37 -3.19 15.42
C ARG A 295 -6.25 -3.24 16.67
N LEU A 296 -6.06 -2.31 17.62
CA LEU A 296 -6.94 -2.21 18.78
C LEU A 296 -8.27 -1.55 18.40
N PRO A 297 -9.38 -1.93 19.05
CA PRO A 297 -10.68 -1.28 18.84
C PRO A 297 -10.60 0.23 19.07
N GLY A 298 -11.10 1.03 18.13
CA GLY A 298 -11.11 2.49 18.21
C GLY A 298 -9.82 3.19 17.77
N THR A 299 -8.86 2.44 17.23
CA THR A 299 -7.61 2.98 16.66
C THR A 299 -7.32 2.38 15.29
N ASP A 300 -8.33 2.37 14.43
CA ASP A 300 -8.21 1.84 13.07
C ASP A 300 -7.27 2.71 12.23
N SER A 301 -6.37 2.07 11.48
CA SER A 301 -5.36 2.77 10.70
C SER A 301 -5.75 2.84 9.22
N LEU A 302 -5.52 3.98 8.58
CA LEU A 302 -5.70 4.22 7.14
C LEU A 302 -4.85 3.29 6.26
N HIS A 303 -3.76 2.73 6.80
CA HIS A 303 -2.93 1.82 6.04
C HIS A 303 -3.62 0.47 5.77
N PRO A 304 -3.52 -0.06 4.54
CA PRO A 304 -4.07 -1.35 4.16
C PRO A 304 -3.74 -2.46 5.16
N GLY A 305 -4.74 -3.24 5.57
CA GLY A 305 -4.56 -4.45 6.39
C GLY A 305 -4.56 -4.24 7.90
N ASN A 306 -5.06 -3.08 8.35
CA ASN A 306 -5.28 -2.76 9.76
C ASN A 306 -6.76 -2.39 9.95
N GLY A 307 -7.38 -2.78 11.08
CA GLY A 307 -8.70 -2.28 11.46
C GLY A 307 -9.85 -2.58 10.48
N GLY A 308 -9.77 -3.68 9.71
CA GLY A 308 -10.78 -4.00 8.68
C GLY A 308 -10.55 -3.36 7.31
N ASN A 309 -9.58 -2.43 7.18
CA ASN A 309 -9.17 -1.94 5.86
C ASN A 309 -8.55 -3.08 5.05
N PRO A 310 -8.99 -3.32 3.80
CA PRO A 310 -8.42 -4.37 2.96
C PRO A 310 -6.90 -4.25 2.95
N ALA A 311 -6.20 -5.29 3.40
CA ALA A 311 -4.77 -5.38 3.17
C ALA A 311 -4.51 -5.40 1.67
N PHE A 312 -3.27 -5.13 1.28
CA PHE A 312 -2.69 -5.75 0.09
C PHE A 312 -2.65 -7.28 0.31
N SER A 313 -3.80 -7.94 0.42
CA SER A 313 -3.95 -9.32 0.85
C SER A 313 -3.66 -10.28 -0.32
N LYS A 314 -3.61 -11.58 -0.01
CA LYS A 314 -3.48 -12.66 -1.00
C LYS A 314 -4.57 -12.62 -2.10
N TYR A 315 -5.69 -11.92 -1.85
CA TYR A 315 -6.80 -11.70 -2.78
C TYR A 315 -6.78 -10.32 -3.48
N ASP A 316 -5.96 -9.36 -3.02
CA ASP A 316 -6.00 -7.95 -3.46
C ASP A 316 -4.71 -7.41 -4.09
N LEU A 317 -3.60 -8.12 -3.93
CA LEU A 317 -2.40 -7.92 -4.74
C LEU A 317 -2.57 -8.68 -6.04
N ASP A 318 -2.83 -7.95 -7.12
CA ASP A 318 -2.67 -8.44 -8.48
C ASP A 318 -1.30 -9.14 -8.64
N SER A 319 -1.28 -10.25 -9.38
CA SER A 319 -0.06 -11.04 -9.58
C SER A 319 1.08 -10.20 -10.18
N HIS A 320 0.77 -9.21 -11.02
CA HIS A 320 1.74 -8.30 -11.61
C HIS A 320 2.39 -7.38 -10.56
N LEU A 321 1.61 -6.89 -9.60
CA LEU A 321 2.12 -6.03 -8.53
C LEU A 321 3.11 -6.79 -7.63
N ARG A 322 2.85 -8.08 -7.35
CA ARG A 322 3.75 -8.94 -6.54
C ARG A 322 5.09 -9.21 -7.20
N MET A 323 5.11 -9.34 -8.52
CA MET A 323 6.34 -9.63 -9.27
C MET A 323 7.37 -8.51 -9.15
N VAL A 324 6.94 -7.27 -8.89
CA VAL A 324 7.86 -6.15 -8.63
C VAL A 324 8.06 -5.94 -7.13
N PHE A 325 7.00 -6.06 -6.33
CA PHE A 325 7.04 -5.78 -4.90
C PHE A 325 8.00 -6.68 -4.10
N TYR A 326 7.98 -8.00 -4.28
CA TYR A 326 8.84 -8.87 -3.48
C TYR A 326 10.33 -8.74 -3.84
N PRO A 327 10.71 -8.67 -5.13
CA PRO A 327 12.06 -8.26 -5.51
C PRO A 327 12.46 -6.92 -4.90
N ALA A 328 11.54 -5.97 -4.78
CA ALA A 328 11.78 -4.70 -4.10
C ALA A 328 12.15 -4.87 -2.63
N VAL A 329 11.36 -5.62 -1.87
CA VAL A 329 11.68 -5.93 -0.46
C VAL A 329 13.07 -6.53 -0.32
N ILE A 330 13.43 -7.50 -1.18
CA ILE A 330 14.76 -8.14 -1.15
C ILE A 330 15.85 -7.12 -1.48
N ALA A 331 15.70 -6.32 -2.54
CA ALA A 331 16.70 -5.36 -2.98
C ALA A 331 17.00 -4.31 -1.92
N TRP A 332 15.96 -3.76 -1.30
CA TRP A 332 16.07 -2.75 -0.25
C TRP A 332 16.70 -3.33 1.03
N ILE A 333 16.37 -4.57 1.42
CA ILE A 333 17.03 -5.25 2.54
C ILE A 333 18.53 -5.47 2.25
N LEU A 334 18.87 -5.92 1.04
CA LEU A 334 20.27 -6.08 0.63
C LEU A 334 21.00 -4.74 0.62
N LEU A 335 20.35 -3.65 0.19
CA LEU A 335 20.92 -2.31 0.24
C LEU A 335 21.19 -1.89 1.68
N GLY A 336 20.24 -2.11 2.60
CA GLY A 336 20.42 -1.85 4.02
C GLY A 336 21.60 -2.62 4.61
N LEU A 337 21.71 -3.92 4.30
CA LEU A 337 22.86 -4.74 4.70
C LEU A 337 24.19 -4.25 4.12
N TRP A 338 24.18 -3.73 2.89
CA TRP A 338 25.37 -3.14 2.27
C TRP A 338 25.80 -1.87 3.00
N VAL A 339 24.88 -0.94 3.22
CA VAL A 339 25.16 0.29 3.96
C VAL A 339 25.66 -0.02 5.38
N SER A 340 25.02 -0.95 6.09
CA SER A 340 25.49 -1.41 7.41
C SER A 340 26.88 -2.03 7.33
N GLY A 341 27.17 -2.84 6.30
CA GLY A 341 28.49 -3.43 6.11
C GLY A 341 29.60 -2.41 5.82
N ILE A 342 29.28 -1.32 5.12
CA ILE A 342 30.20 -0.18 4.93
C ILE A 342 30.44 0.51 6.27
N LEU A 343 29.39 0.81 7.03
CA LEU A 343 29.49 1.48 8.32
C LEU A 343 30.33 0.67 9.33
N VAL A 344 30.15 -0.64 9.40
CA VAL A 344 30.97 -1.54 10.24
C VAL A 344 32.45 -1.44 9.87
N ARG A 345 32.79 -1.44 8.57
CA ARG A 345 34.20 -1.33 8.13
C ARG A 345 34.80 0.01 8.48
N ILE A 346 34.05 1.10 8.28
CA ILE A 346 34.49 2.45 8.65
C ILE A 346 34.82 2.50 10.13
N ASN A 347 33.96 1.94 10.99
CA ASN A 347 34.19 1.95 12.44
C ASN A 347 35.38 1.06 12.86
N LEU A 348 35.53 -0.13 12.26
CA LEU A 348 36.72 -0.97 12.51
C LEU A 348 38.02 -0.27 12.13
N LEU A 349 38.03 0.48 11.02
CA LEU A 349 39.20 1.26 10.61
C LEU A 349 39.48 2.41 11.59
N LYS A 350 38.43 3.10 12.07
CA LYS A 350 38.57 4.14 13.10
C LYS A 350 39.17 3.60 14.39
N GLU A 351 38.73 2.42 14.84
CA GLU A 351 39.31 1.75 16.02
C GLU A 351 40.77 1.37 15.81
N LYS A 352 41.13 0.90 14.61
CA LYS A 352 42.52 0.55 14.28
C LYS A 352 43.45 1.77 14.25
N HIS A 353 42.95 2.94 13.85
CA HIS A 353 43.73 4.19 13.82
C HIS A 353 43.81 4.93 15.17
N LYS A 354 42.92 4.62 16.12
CA LYS A 354 42.96 5.17 17.48
C LYS A 354 43.93 4.41 18.41
N LYS A 355 44.32 3.19 18.04
CA LYS A 355 45.40 2.41 18.66
C LYS A 355 46.69 2.70 17.93
#